data_AF-A0A947AVW3-F1
#
_entry.id   AF-A0A947AVW3-F1
#
_cell.length_a   1.000
_cell.length_b   1.000
_cell.length_c   1.000
_cell.angle_alpha   90.00
_cell.angle_beta   90.00
_cell.angle_gamma   90.00
#
_symmetry.space_group_name_H-M   'P 1'
#
loop_
_entity.id
_entity.type
_entity.pdbx_description
1 polymer ?
#
loop_
_entity_poly.entity_id
_entity_poly.type
_entity_poly.pdbx_seq_one_letter_code
_entity_poly.pdbx_strand_id
1 'polypeptide(L)'
;EYGPHGFLDNCQESRDLLTQTGLDKECVKAPLSTFVRYVCIGGKLQMIPQSPLKIIKAPLIPWRDKVKVLGDLFKKPLGGEPTVAKWADYRFGKALLPYVDAVFTGTYAGDYNELKIDAVMPGVRALEKQYGSVIRGAIVKARLAKKQATSVKKLEMPAMTSFPGGMQRLTDKLAESLSPGENLFLNTQASGVTKTASGWQVTSSTASFNCRNIVLALPLNQALPFLGMLDSSLPSTHIPEAWIATVVF
;
A
#
# COMPACT_ATOMS: atom_id res chain seq x y z
N GLU A 1 17.47 -7.95 -3.69
CA GLU A 1 16.91 -7.24 -2.52
C GLU A 1 16.13 -8.23 -1.67
N TYR A 2 16.00 -8.00 -0.35
CA TYR A 2 15.30 -8.88 0.59
C TYR A 2 14.04 -8.21 1.20
N GLY A 3 13.51 -7.17 0.55
CA GLY A 3 12.40 -6.34 1.02
C GLY A 3 11.66 -5.66 -0.14
N PRO A 4 11.27 -4.37 -0.03
CA PRO A 4 10.53 -3.70 -1.09
C PRO A 4 11.40 -3.49 -2.34
N HIS A 5 10.86 -3.83 -3.53
CA HIS A 5 11.55 -3.70 -4.82
C HIS A 5 11.45 -2.31 -5.49
N GLY A 6 10.64 -1.42 -4.91
CA GLY A 6 10.36 -0.11 -5.45
C GLY A 6 9.13 0.53 -4.82
N PHE A 7 8.84 1.77 -5.19
CA PHE A 7 7.57 2.45 -4.88
C PHE A 7 6.96 3.14 -6.11
N LEU A 8 5.64 3.32 -6.12
CA LEU A 8 4.95 3.99 -7.22
C LEU A 8 5.04 5.51 -7.03
N ASP A 9 5.29 6.25 -8.11
CA ASP A 9 5.32 7.72 -8.11
C ASP A 9 3.91 8.37 -8.22
N ASN A 10 2.92 7.71 -7.63
CA ASN A 10 1.49 7.99 -7.82
C ASN A 10 0.92 9.06 -6.88
N CYS A 11 1.66 9.48 -5.84
CA CYS A 11 1.27 10.57 -4.93
C CYS A 11 2.33 11.68 -4.91
N GLN A 12 1.96 12.87 -4.41
CA GLN A 12 2.87 14.03 -4.44
C GLN A 12 4.07 13.80 -3.53
N GLU A 13 3.85 13.18 -2.37
CA GLU A 13 4.85 12.89 -1.35
C GLU A 13 5.95 11.97 -1.89
N SER A 14 5.58 10.96 -2.69
CA SER A 14 6.55 10.07 -3.36
C SER A 14 7.46 10.81 -4.34
N ARG A 15 6.95 11.86 -5.00
CA ARG A 15 7.72 12.69 -5.95
C ARG A 15 8.55 13.75 -5.22
N ASP A 16 8.03 14.31 -4.15
CA ASP A 16 8.73 15.26 -3.30
C ASP A 16 9.93 14.58 -2.63
N LEU A 17 9.77 13.34 -2.16
CA LEU A 17 10.86 12.55 -1.60
C LEU A 17 12.05 12.42 -2.56
N LEU A 18 11.78 12.10 -3.83
CA LEU A 18 12.82 12.00 -4.87
C LEU A 18 13.50 13.36 -5.12
N THR A 19 12.70 14.43 -5.20
CA THR A 19 13.19 15.77 -5.49
C THR A 19 14.06 16.31 -4.34
N GLN A 20 13.62 16.11 -3.09
CA GLN A 20 14.31 16.60 -1.90
C GLN A 20 15.61 15.83 -1.62
N THR A 21 15.64 14.54 -1.94
CA THR A 21 16.86 13.72 -1.82
C THR A 21 17.81 13.87 -3.00
N GLY A 22 17.36 14.48 -4.12
CA GLY A 22 18.08 14.57 -5.38
C GLY A 22 18.19 13.23 -6.13
N LEU A 23 17.46 12.21 -5.67
CA LEU A 23 17.46 10.88 -6.27
C LEU A 23 16.59 10.79 -7.53
N ASP A 24 15.84 11.84 -7.86
CA ASP A 24 15.11 11.97 -9.13
C ASP A 24 16.02 11.77 -10.35
N LYS A 25 17.30 12.16 -10.24
CA LYS A 25 18.32 12.03 -11.30
C LYS A 25 18.94 10.63 -11.40
N GLU A 26 18.84 9.83 -10.34
CA GLU A 26 19.44 8.48 -10.27
C GLU A 26 18.38 7.38 -10.47
N CYS A 27 17.10 7.69 -10.23
CA CYS A 27 16.05 6.69 -10.21
C CYS A 27 15.82 6.03 -11.58
N VAL A 28 15.51 4.74 -11.53
CA VAL A 28 15.07 3.96 -12.69
C VAL A 28 13.57 3.78 -12.60
N LYS A 29 12.88 4.07 -13.71
CA LYS A 29 11.42 3.98 -13.81
C LYS A 29 10.99 2.84 -14.74
N ALA A 30 10.06 2.04 -14.26
CA ALA A 30 9.39 0.98 -15.01
C ALA A 30 7.89 1.29 -15.09
N PRO A 31 7.41 1.96 -16.17
CA PRO A 31 6.01 2.29 -16.34
C PRO A 31 5.12 1.04 -16.34
N LEU A 32 4.03 1.07 -15.56
CA LEU A 32 3.14 -0.09 -15.46
C LEU A 32 2.43 -0.45 -16.78
N SER A 33 2.39 0.47 -17.75
CA SER A 33 1.85 0.23 -19.09
C SER A 33 2.74 -0.69 -19.94
N THR A 34 4.04 -0.79 -19.64
CA THR A 34 5.01 -1.58 -20.40
C THR A 34 5.08 -3.02 -19.90
N PHE A 35 4.93 -3.23 -18.60
CA PHE A 35 5.13 -4.54 -17.97
C PHE A 35 3.79 -5.21 -17.66
N VAL A 36 3.49 -6.27 -18.41
CA VAL A 36 2.28 -7.08 -18.21
C VAL A 36 2.41 -7.95 -16.96
N ARG A 37 1.28 -8.16 -16.28
CA ARG A 37 1.18 -9.03 -15.10
C ARG A 37 0.48 -10.33 -15.46
N TYR A 38 0.80 -11.39 -14.73
CA TYR A 38 0.16 -12.69 -14.87
C TYR A 38 -0.41 -13.14 -13.53
N VAL A 39 -1.50 -13.91 -13.57
CA VAL A 39 -2.03 -14.64 -12.42
C VAL A 39 -2.00 -16.13 -12.77
N CYS A 40 -1.42 -16.96 -11.91
CA CYS A 40 -1.43 -18.41 -12.11
C CYS A 40 -2.77 -18.99 -11.63
N ILE A 41 -3.56 -19.55 -12.54
CA ILE A 41 -4.85 -20.17 -12.23
C ILE A 41 -4.85 -21.58 -12.82
N GLY A 42 -5.03 -22.60 -11.97
CA GLY A 42 -5.03 -24.00 -12.41
C GLY A 42 -3.72 -24.42 -13.10
N GLY A 43 -2.58 -23.93 -12.60
CA GLY A 43 -1.26 -24.20 -13.18
C GLY A 43 -0.95 -23.48 -14.49
N LYS A 44 -1.81 -22.54 -14.93
CA LYS A 44 -1.62 -21.76 -16.16
C LYS A 44 -1.50 -20.28 -15.87
N LEU A 45 -0.50 -19.63 -16.46
CA LEU A 45 -0.32 -18.18 -16.36
C LEU A 45 -1.33 -17.45 -17.26
N GLN A 46 -2.19 -16.66 -16.64
CA GLN A 46 -3.19 -15.82 -17.30
C GLN A 46 -2.68 -14.38 -17.36
N MET A 47 -2.37 -13.87 -18.56
CA MET A 47 -1.95 -12.48 -18.76
C MET A 47 -3.10 -11.52 -18.46
N ILE A 48 -2.84 -10.50 -17.63
CA ILE A 48 -3.79 -9.40 -17.36
C ILE A 48 -3.52 -8.26 -18.33
N PRO A 49 -4.45 -7.97 -19.27
CA PRO A 49 -4.28 -6.85 -20.18
C PRO A 49 -4.26 -5.52 -19.43
N GLN A 50 -3.47 -4.56 -19.92
CA GLN A 50 -3.30 -3.25 -19.28
C GLN A 50 -4.30 -2.17 -19.74
N SER A 51 -5.42 -2.56 -20.38
CA SER A 51 -6.47 -1.61 -20.76
C SER A 51 -7.89 -2.16 -20.55
N PRO A 52 -8.87 -1.33 -20.15
CA PRO A 52 -10.23 -1.79 -19.85
C PRO A 52 -10.89 -2.55 -21.00
N LEU A 53 -10.77 -2.05 -22.23
CA LEU A 53 -11.33 -2.70 -23.41
C LEU A 53 -10.70 -4.08 -23.69
N LYS A 54 -9.39 -4.23 -23.47
CA LYS A 54 -8.71 -5.51 -23.63
C LYS A 54 -9.08 -6.48 -22.50
N ILE A 55 -9.23 -6.00 -21.26
CA ILE A 55 -9.69 -6.82 -20.11
C ILE A 55 -11.09 -7.40 -20.39
N ILE A 56 -12.02 -6.56 -20.86
CA ILE A 56 -13.39 -7.00 -21.17
C ILE A 56 -13.40 -8.08 -22.27
N LYS A 57 -12.52 -7.98 -23.26
CA LYS A 57 -12.41 -8.96 -24.36
C LYS A 57 -11.64 -10.22 -23.96
N ALA A 58 -10.69 -10.13 -23.04
CA ALA A 58 -9.83 -11.26 -22.67
C ALA A 58 -10.61 -12.41 -22.00
N PRO A 59 -10.22 -13.67 -22.24
CA PRO A 59 -10.88 -14.85 -21.66
C PRO A 59 -10.45 -15.10 -20.20
N LEU A 60 -10.42 -14.07 -19.36
CA LEU A 60 -10.02 -14.16 -17.95
C LEU A 60 -11.09 -14.87 -17.11
N ILE A 61 -12.36 -14.52 -17.34
CA ILE A 61 -13.51 -15.12 -16.67
C ILE A 61 -14.56 -15.50 -17.72
N PRO A 62 -15.45 -16.49 -17.42
CA PRO A 62 -16.55 -16.83 -18.31
C PRO A 62 -17.39 -15.60 -18.65
N TRP A 63 -17.91 -15.55 -19.88
CA TRP A 63 -18.67 -14.38 -20.35
C TRP A 63 -19.88 -14.06 -19.46
N ARG A 64 -20.52 -15.08 -18.89
CA ARG A 64 -21.64 -14.94 -17.95
C ARG A 64 -21.24 -14.17 -16.70
N ASP A 65 -20.02 -14.39 -16.21
CA ASP A 65 -19.50 -13.70 -15.03
C ASP A 65 -19.03 -12.29 -15.35
N LYS A 66 -18.60 -12.00 -16.59
CA LYS A 66 -18.38 -10.61 -17.04
C LYS A 66 -19.65 -9.75 -16.90
N VAL A 67 -20.81 -10.33 -17.21
CA VAL A 67 -22.10 -9.65 -17.00
C VAL A 67 -22.37 -9.43 -15.51
N LYS A 68 -22.03 -10.40 -14.64
CA LYS A 68 -22.17 -10.23 -13.17
C LYS A 68 -21.29 -9.11 -12.62
N VAL A 69 -20.08 -8.91 -13.16
CA VAL A 69 -19.21 -7.78 -12.81
C VAL A 69 -19.91 -6.44 -13.09
N LEU A 70 -20.61 -6.32 -14.23
CA LEU A 70 -21.41 -5.12 -14.55
C LEU A 70 -22.60 -4.93 -13.61
N GLY A 71 -23.02 -5.98 -12.91
CA GLY A 71 -24.01 -5.93 -11.84
C GLY A 71 -23.64 -4.99 -10.69
N ASP A 72 -22.36 -4.64 -10.52
CA ASP A 72 -21.91 -3.60 -9.57
C ASP A 72 -22.70 -2.29 -9.72
N LEU A 73 -23.12 -1.92 -10.95
CA LEU A 73 -23.88 -0.71 -11.23
C LEU A 73 -25.24 -0.62 -10.53
N PHE A 74 -25.78 -1.77 -10.09
CA PHE A 74 -27.14 -1.89 -9.51
C PHE A 74 -27.13 -2.39 -8.06
N LYS A 75 -25.95 -2.69 -7.50
CA LYS A 75 -25.82 -3.18 -6.12
C LYS A 75 -25.74 -2.02 -5.13
N LYS A 76 -26.35 -2.19 -3.96
CA LYS A 76 -26.22 -1.23 -2.85
C LYS A 76 -24.83 -1.36 -2.20
N PRO A 77 -24.30 -0.30 -1.57
CA PRO A 77 -23.12 -0.43 -0.70
C PRO A 77 -23.29 -1.56 0.31
N LEU A 78 -22.29 -2.44 0.43
CA LEU A 78 -22.31 -3.49 1.43
C LEU A 78 -22.07 -2.83 2.80
N GLY A 79 -22.93 -3.06 3.79
CA GLY A 79 -22.80 -2.44 5.12
C GLY A 79 -21.63 -2.99 5.95
N GLY A 80 -21.25 -2.26 6.99
CA GLY A 80 -20.18 -2.62 7.92
C GLY A 80 -18.78 -2.59 7.31
N GLU A 81 -17.89 -3.42 7.87
CA GLU A 81 -16.50 -3.61 7.44
C GLU A 81 -16.30 -5.03 6.90
N PRO A 82 -16.80 -5.32 5.69
CA PRO A 82 -16.69 -6.65 5.11
C PRO A 82 -15.23 -6.98 4.80
N THR A 83 -14.94 -8.27 4.79
CA THR A 83 -13.66 -8.78 4.29
C THR A 83 -13.58 -8.54 2.78
N VAL A 84 -12.37 -8.46 2.24
CA VAL A 84 -12.15 -8.27 0.81
C VAL A 84 -12.87 -9.34 0.00
N ALA A 85 -12.76 -10.61 0.38
CA ALA A 85 -13.42 -11.72 -0.32
C ALA A 85 -14.94 -11.57 -0.33
N LYS A 86 -15.56 -11.29 0.82
CA LYS A 86 -17.02 -11.08 0.94
C LYS A 86 -17.48 -9.89 0.10
N TRP A 87 -16.74 -8.80 0.17
CA TRP A 87 -17.05 -7.59 -0.58
C TRP A 87 -16.93 -7.80 -2.09
N ALA A 88 -15.85 -8.43 -2.54
CA ALA A 88 -15.58 -8.69 -3.94
C ALA A 88 -16.55 -9.69 -4.55
N ASP A 89 -16.91 -10.77 -3.83
CA ASP A 89 -17.93 -11.71 -4.30
C ASP A 89 -19.30 -11.01 -4.40
N TYR A 90 -19.68 -10.27 -3.35
CA TYR A 90 -20.93 -9.52 -3.36
C TYR A 90 -21.00 -8.56 -4.56
N ARG A 91 -19.92 -7.84 -4.90
CA ARG A 91 -19.93 -6.86 -6.00
C ARG A 91 -19.72 -7.45 -7.37
N PHE A 92 -18.71 -8.29 -7.53
CA PHE A 92 -18.21 -8.70 -8.84
C PHE A 92 -18.41 -10.19 -9.12
N GLY A 93 -18.73 -10.98 -8.09
CA GLY A 93 -18.97 -12.42 -8.17
C GLY A 93 -17.69 -13.27 -8.06
N LYS A 94 -17.89 -14.52 -7.64
CA LYS A 94 -16.84 -15.52 -7.38
C LYS A 94 -15.76 -15.66 -8.46
N ALA A 95 -16.12 -15.52 -9.74
CA ALA A 95 -15.16 -15.69 -10.83
C ALA A 95 -14.02 -14.66 -10.79
N LEU A 96 -14.22 -13.50 -10.16
CA LEU A 96 -13.18 -12.48 -10.03
C LEU A 96 -12.25 -12.74 -8.83
N LEU A 97 -12.63 -13.60 -7.89
CA LEU A 97 -11.89 -13.78 -6.63
C LEU A 97 -10.42 -14.18 -6.80
N PRO A 98 -10.00 -15.07 -7.73
CA PRO A 98 -8.59 -15.37 -7.91
C PRO A 98 -7.74 -14.16 -8.32
N TYR A 99 -8.33 -13.24 -9.09
CA TYR A 99 -7.66 -12.00 -9.49
C TYR A 99 -7.61 -10.98 -8.36
N VAL A 100 -8.67 -10.94 -7.55
CA VAL A 100 -8.71 -10.12 -6.34
C VAL A 100 -7.66 -10.61 -5.36
N ASP A 101 -7.64 -11.90 -5.04
CA ASP A 101 -6.64 -12.53 -4.18
C ASP A 101 -5.21 -12.20 -4.63
N ALA A 102 -4.90 -12.36 -5.92
CA ALA A 102 -3.57 -12.02 -6.45
C ALA A 102 -3.13 -10.56 -6.18
N VAL A 103 -4.06 -9.60 -6.17
CA VAL A 103 -3.76 -8.20 -5.82
C VAL A 103 -3.41 -8.07 -4.34
N PHE A 104 -4.18 -8.70 -3.44
CA PHE A 104 -3.98 -8.57 -2.01
C PHE A 104 -2.81 -9.42 -1.50
N THR A 105 -2.64 -10.63 -2.02
CA THR A 105 -1.44 -11.43 -1.81
C THR A 105 -0.19 -10.67 -2.28
N GLY A 106 -0.24 -10.02 -3.45
CA GLY A 106 0.90 -9.25 -3.97
C GLY A 106 1.20 -7.93 -3.23
N THR A 107 0.25 -7.39 -2.46
CA THR A 107 0.41 -6.10 -1.77
C THR A 107 0.64 -6.26 -0.27
N TYR A 108 -0.08 -7.19 0.36
CA TYR A 108 -0.10 -7.39 1.81
C TYR A 108 0.47 -8.74 2.25
N ALA A 109 0.71 -9.67 1.32
CA ALA A 109 1.00 -11.07 1.63
C ALA A 109 -0.02 -11.69 2.62
N GLY A 110 -1.27 -11.21 2.59
CA GLY A 110 -2.30 -11.52 3.58
C GLY A 110 -3.54 -12.17 2.98
N ASP A 111 -4.32 -12.84 3.83
CA ASP A 111 -5.56 -13.51 3.46
C ASP A 111 -6.69 -12.49 3.23
N TYR A 112 -7.16 -12.39 1.98
CA TYR A 112 -8.32 -11.58 1.59
C TYR A 112 -9.64 -11.98 2.29
N ASN A 113 -9.72 -13.14 2.96
CA ASN A 113 -10.84 -13.52 3.81
C ASN A 113 -10.78 -12.87 5.20
N GLU A 114 -9.64 -12.31 5.60
CA GLU A 114 -9.47 -11.61 6.87
C GLU A 114 -9.35 -10.10 6.69
N LEU A 115 -8.62 -9.67 5.65
CA LEU A 115 -8.38 -8.26 5.35
C LEU A 115 -9.71 -7.50 5.14
N LYS A 116 -9.84 -6.34 5.80
CA LYS A 116 -11.02 -5.47 5.70
C LYS A 116 -10.87 -4.48 4.56
N ILE A 117 -11.80 -4.48 3.60
CA ILE A 117 -11.70 -3.63 2.40
C ILE A 117 -11.60 -2.13 2.75
N ASP A 118 -12.27 -1.71 3.82
CA ASP A 118 -12.23 -0.34 4.34
C ASP A 118 -10.80 0.08 4.76
N ALA A 119 -9.99 -0.85 5.26
CA ALA A 119 -8.61 -0.59 5.67
C ALA A 119 -7.61 -0.71 4.51
N VAL A 120 -7.74 -1.75 3.67
CA VAL A 120 -6.73 -2.05 2.64
C VAL A 120 -6.97 -1.38 1.28
N MET A 121 -8.21 -0.99 0.96
CA MET A 121 -8.50 -0.23 -0.27
C MET A 121 -9.52 0.89 0.01
N PRO A 122 -9.23 1.82 0.94
CA PRO A 122 -10.17 2.86 1.38
C PRO A 122 -10.69 3.70 0.22
N GLY A 123 -9.84 4.00 -0.78
CA GLY A 123 -10.25 4.75 -1.96
C GLY A 123 -11.29 4.04 -2.83
N VAL A 124 -11.20 2.72 -2.98
CA VAL A 124 -12.18 1.91 -3.73
C VAL A 124 -13.48 1.80 -2.95
N ARG A 125 -13.37 1.58 -1.64
CA ARG A 125 -14.51 1.54 -0.73
C ARG A 125 -15.26 2.86 -0.67
N ALA A 126 -14.55 3.99 -0.73
CA ALA A 126 -15.14 5.32 -0.83
C ALA A 126 -15.92 5.52 -2.14
N LEU A 127 -15.42 5.01 -3.27
CA LEU A 127 -16.15 5.07 -4.55
C LEU A 127 -17.51 4.36 -4.46
N GLU A 128 -17.53 3.17 -3.88
CA GLU A 128 -18.77 2.46 -3.61
C GLU A 128 -19.70 3.28 -2.72
N LYS A 129 -19.22 3.77 -1.56
CA LYS A 129 -20.06 4.46 -0.57
C LYS A 129 -20.65 5.75 -1.14
N GLN A 130 -19.87 6.48 -1.95
CA GLN A 130 -20.28 7.75 -2.54
C GLN A 130 -21.19 7.59 -3.77
N TYR A 131 -20.91 6.63 -4.66
CA TYR A 131 -21.60 6.50 -5.95
C TYR A 131 -22.54 5.30 -6.05
N GLY A 132 -22.63 4.48 -4.99
CA GLY A 132 -23.33 3.19 -4.95
C GLY A 132 -22.59 2.05 -5.66
N SER A 133 -21.69 2.39 -6.58
CA SER A 133 -21.02 1.46 -7.50
C SER A 133 -19.56 1.88 -7.70
N VAL A 134 -18.67 0.90 -7.66
CA VAL A 134 -17.24 1.11 -7.92
C VAL A 134 -17.01 1.51 -9.37
N ILE A 135 -17.67 0.82 -10.32
CA ILE A 135 -17.57 1.10 -11.76
C ILE A 135 -18.05 2.52 -12.05
N ARG A 136 -19.21 2.92 -11.50
CA ARG A 136 -19.75 4.27 -11.67
C ARG A 136 -18.80 5.31 -11.10
N GLY A 137 -18.30 5.10 -9.88
CA GLY A 137 -17.34 6.00 -9.25
C GLY A 137 -16.05 6.16 -10.05
N ALA A 138 -15.52 5.06 -10.59
CA ALA A 138 -14.33 5.09 -11.46
C ALA A 138 -14.57 5.88 -12.75
N ILE A 139 -15.74 5.69 -13.41
CA ILE A 139 -16.11 6.47 -14.61
C ILE A 139 -16.23 7.96 -14.29
N VAL A 140 -16.86 8.32 -13.17
CA VAL A 140 -16.99 9.71 -12.75
C VAL A 140 -15.61 10.34 -12.50
N LYS A 141 -14.73 9.66 -11.74
CA LYS A 141 -13.35 10.14 -11.51
C LYS A 141 -12.57 10.30 -12.82
N ALA A 142 -12.65 9.33 -13.73
CA ALA A 142 -11.97 9.42 -15.02
C ALA A 142 -12.45 10.61 -15.87
N ARG A 143 -13.76 10.89 -15.86
CA ARG A 143 -14.34 12.06 -16.55
C ARG A 143 -13.88 13.39 -15.94
N LEU A 144 -13.83 13.47 -14.60
CA LEU A 144 -13.36 14.67 -13.90
C LEU A 144 -11.87 14.92 -14.16
N ALA A 145 -11.03 13.88 -14.09
CA ALA A 145 -9.62 13.98 -14.40
C ALA A 145 -9.38 14.48 -15.84
N LYS A 146 -10.17 14.00 -16.81
CA LYS A 146 -10.09 14.48 -18.21
C LYS A 146 -10.48 15.95 -18.35
N LYS A 147 -11.44 16.45 -17.56
CA LYS A 147 -11.86 17.86 -17.59
C LYS A 147 -10.85 18.80 -16.92
N GLN A 148 -10.16 18.32 -15.90
CA GLN A 148 -9.17 19.11 -15.14
C GLN A 148 -7.77 19.10 -15.78
N ALA A 149 -7.51 18.21 -16.74
CA ALA A 149 -6.27 18.20 -17.50
C ALA A 149 -6.20 19.42 -18.44
N THR A 150 -5.73 20.56 -17.91
CA THR A 150 -5.43 21.81 -18.64
C THR A 150 -4.14 21.74 -19.46
N SER A 151 -3.39 20.62 -19.42
CA SER A 151 -2.23 20.36 -20.26
C SER A 151 -2.26 18.94 -20.83
N VAL A 152 -1.65 18.78 -22.00
CA VAL A 152 -1.54 17.53 -22.79
C VAL A 152 -0.65 16.47 -22.09
N LYS A 153 -0.60 16.41 -20.76
CA LYS A 153 -0.06 15.25 -20.07
C LYS A 153 -1.11 14.15 -20.12
N LYS A 154 -0.87 13.20 -21.02
CA LYS A 154 -1.62 11.93 -21.09
C LYS A 154 -1.71 11.37 -19.66
N LEU A 155 -2.88 10.86 -19.25
CA LEU A 155 -2.99 10.07 -18.02
C LEU A 155 -2.13 8.82 -18.21
N GLU A 156 -0.86 8.91 -17.84
CA GLU A 156 0.06 7.78 -17.84
C GLU A 156 -0.16 6.98 -16.56
N MET A 157 -0.08 5.65 -16.70
CA MET A 157 -0.04 4.79 -15.54
C MET A 157 1.19 5.16 -14.69
N PRO A 158 1.11 5.07 -13.36
CA PRO A 158 2.27 5.34 -12.52
C PRO A 158 3.43 4.43 -12.91
N ALA A 159 4.65 4.86 -12.60
CA ALA A 159 5.84 4.06 -12.82
C ALA A 159 6.31 3.44 -11.52
N MET A 160 6.74 2.18 -11.61
CA MET A 160 7.51 1.56 -10.56
C MET A 160 8.88 2.22 -10.51
N THR A 161 9.22 2.85 -9.39
CA THR A 161 10.49 3.57 -9.22
C THR A 161 11.39 2.80 -8.27
N SER A 162 12.66 2.64 -8.67
CA SER A 162 13.73 2.05 -7.86
C SER A 162 15.06 2.73 -8.23
N PHE A 163 16.19 2.20 -7.76
CA PHE A 163 17.51 2.80 -7.95
C PHE A 163 18.54 1.78 -8.47
N PRO A 164 19.58 2.22 -9.20
CA PRO A 164 20.73 1.38 -9.47
C PRO A 164 21.33 0.87 -8.14
N GLY A 165 21.52 -0.44 -8.02
CA GLY A 165 21.96 -1.06 -6.75
C GLY A 165 20.84 -1.34 -5.74
N GLY A 166 19.61 -0.90 -6.02
CA GLY A 166 18.40 -1.28 -5.30
C GLY A 166 17.90 -0.26 -4.26
N MET A 167 16.80 -0.60 -3.59
CA MET A 167 16.05 0.29 -2.71
C MET A 167 16.80 0.77 -1.46
N GLN A 168 17.89 0.10 -1.07
CA GLN A 168 18.76 0.57 0.01
C GLN A 168 19.37 1.95 -0.30
N ARG A 169 19.56 2.29 -1.58
CA ARG A 169 20.08 3.61 -1.99
C ARG A 169 19.27 4.76 -1.40
N LEU A 170 17.95 4.60 -1.28
CA LEU A 170 17.08 5.62 -0.68
C LEU A 170 17.39 5.83 0.80
N THR A 171 17.50 4.74 1.57
CA THR A 171 17.80 4.83 3.00
C THR A 171 19.21 5.33 3.26
N ASP A 172 20.17 4.92 2.43
CA ASP A 172 21.55 5.42 2.50
C ASP A 172 21.59 6.93 2.25
N LYS A 173 20.88 7.41 1.22
CA LYS A 173 20.80 8.84 0.90
C LYS A 173 20.19 9.67 2.02
N LEU A 174 19.15 9.15 2.69
CA LEU A 174 18.55 9.81 3.84
C LEU A 174 19.53 9.86 5.03
N ALA A 175 20.32 8.80 5.22
CA ALA A 175 21.30 8.70 6.29
C ALA A 175 22.55 9.59 6.07
N GLU A 176 22.89 9.96 4.84
CA GLU A 176 24.04 10.83 4.53
C GLU A 176 24.01 12.18 5.28
N SER A 177 22.82 12.67 5.68
CA SER A 177 22.69 13.92 6.44
C SER A 177 22.82 13.74 7.96
N LEU A 178 23.00 12.50 8.43
CA LEU A 178 23.07 12.15 9.84
C LEU A 178 24.50 11.79 10.25
N SER A 179 24.86 12.19 11.46
CA SER A 179 26.13 11.91 12.14
C SER A 179 25.93 10.77 13.17
N PRO A 180 26.57 9.61 12.97
CA PRO A 180 26.56 8.52 13.94
C PRO A 180 27.04 8.98 15.32
N GLY A 181 26.29 8.64 16.37
CA GLY A 181 26.61 9.02 17.75
C GLY A 181 26.18 10.44 18.15
N GLU A 182 25.68 11.25 17.22
CA GLU A 182 25.14 12.58 17.52
C GLU A 182 23.63 12.63 17.29
N ASN A 183 23.18 12.27 16.08
CA ASN A 183 21.77 12.28 15.69
C ASN A 183 21.34 10.97 15.01
N LEU A 184 22.24 9.98 14.90
CA LEU A 184 21.94 8.61 14.50
C LEU A 184 22.58 7.62 15.47
N PHE A 185 21.76 6.85 16.18
CA PHE A 185 22.21 5.85 17.16
C PHE A 185 21.76 4.47 16.71
N LEU A 186 22.68 3.73 16.07
CA LEU A 186 22.45 2.34 15.65
C LEU A 186 22.72 1.39 16.81
N ASN A 187 22.09 0.21 16.79
CA ASN A 187 22.19 -0.80 17.86
C ASN A 187 21.77 -0.28 19.26
N THR A 188 20.96 0.78 19.30
CA THR A 188 20.46 1.41 20.52
C THR A 188 18.95 1.17 20.62
N GLN A 189 18.56 -0.03 21.08
CA GLN A 189 17.16 -0.38 21.24
C GLN A 189 16.53 0.46 22.37
N ALA A 190 15.47 1.21 22.04
CA ALA A 190 14.66 1.87 23.05
C ALA A 190 13.95 0.82 23.92
N SER A 191 13.93 1.03 25.22
CA SER A 191 13.32 0.13 26.22
C SER A 191 12.25 0.82 27.07
N GLY A 192 12.18 2.15 27.05
CA GLY A 192 11.17 2.89 27.79
C GLY A 192 10.96 4.30 27.26
N VAL A 193 9.74 4.80 27.47
CA VAL A 193 9.36 6.19 27.22
C VAL A 193 8.66 6.72 28.47
N THR A 194 9.05 7.91 28.92
CA THR A 194 8.44 8.54 30.10
C THR A 194 8.22 10.02 29.83
N LYS A 195 7.04 10.52 30.21
CA LYS A 195 6.72 11.94 30.12
C LYS A 195 7.45 12.69 31.24
N THR A 196 8.10 13.79 30.89
CA THR A 196 8.78 14.67 31.85
C THR A 196 8.05 16.02 31.92
N ALA A 197 8.48 16.92 32.81
CA ALA A 197 7.88 18.25 32.94
C ALA A 197 8.01 19.10 31.67
N SER A 198 9.05 18.88 30.85
CA SER A 198 9.38 19.69 29.68
C SER A 198 9.34 18.93 28.34
N GLY A 199 8.86 17.67 28.36
CA GLY A 199 8.77 16.84 27.16
C GLY A 199 8.78 15.36 27.51
N TRP A 200 9.78 14.66 27.00
CA TRP A 200 9.91 13.21 27.08
C TRP A 200 11.33 12.78 27.34
N GLN A 201 11.45 11.61 27.94
CA GLN A 201 12.70 10.88 28.07
C GLN A 201 12.52 9.50 27.43
N VAL A 202 13.45 9.15 26.54
CA VAL A 202 13.57 7.81 25.96
C VAL A 202 14.76 7.13 26.60
N THR A 203 14.59 5.90 27.07
CA THR A 203 15.66 5.11 27.68
C THR A 203 16.01 3.93 26.79
N SER A 204 17.29 3.57 26.83
CA SER A 204 17.86 2.36 26.24
C SER A 204 18.75 1.68 27.28
N SER A 205 19.32 0.52 26.96
CA SER A 205 20.25 -0.18 27.85
C SER A 205 21.54 0.60 28.15
N THR A 206 21.96 1.50 27.25
CA THR A 206 23.26 2.19 27.31
C THR A 206 23.16 3.70 27.44
N ALA A 207 21.99 4.29 27.17
CA ALA A 207 21.82 5.74 27.13
C ALA A 207 20.37 6.19 27.44
N SER A 208 20.24 7.47 27.79
CA SER A 208 18.95 8.15 27.88
C SER A 208 18.97 9.44 27.06
N PHE A 209 17.86 9.71 26.38
CA PHE A 209 17.69 10.84 25.48
C PHE A 209 16.50 11.68 25.93
N ASN A 210 16.71 12.99 26.06
CA ASN A 210 15.64 13.95 26.38
C ASN A 210 15.20 14.67 25.11
N CYS A 211 13.89 14.79 24.90
CA CYS A 211 13.35 15.48 23.74
C CYS A 211 12.01 16.17 24.07
N ARG A 212 11.61 17.13 23.24
CA ARG A 212 10.29 17.79 23.39
C ARG A 212 9.16 16.97 22.78
N ASN A 213 9.44 16.26 21.69
CA ASN A 213 8.50 15.44 20.93
C ASN A 213 9.11 14.08 20.63
N ILE A 214 8.26 13.06 20.56
CA ILE A 214 8.62 11.69 20.15
C ILE A 214 7.82 11.33 18.91
N VAL A 215 8.48 10.66 17.96
CA VAL A 215 7.85 9.99 16.84
C VAL A 215 8.17 8.50 16.95
N LEU A 216 7.15 7.66 17.10
CA LEU A 216 7.30 6.21 17.08
C LEU A 216 7.17 5.72 15.63
N ALA A 217 8.31 5.46 15.00
CA ALA A 217 8.40 4.91 13.64
C ALA A 217 8.72 3.40 13.64
N LEU A 218 8.22 2.68 14.66
CA LEU A 218 8.41 1.24 14.84
C LEU A 218 7.29 0.46 14.14
N PRO A 219 7.50 -0.83 13.80
CA PRO A 219 6.41 -1.75 13.53
C PRO A 219 5.37 -1.71 14.66
N LEU A 220 4.09 -1.83 14.33
CA LEU A 220 3.00 -1.54 15.27
C LEU A 220 3.07 -2.42 16.52
N ASN A 221 3.28 -3.73 16.38
CA ASN A 221 3.44 -4.63 17.53
C ASN A 221 4.63 -4.27 18.43
N GLN A 222 5.68 -3.65 17.89
CA GLN A 222 6.81 -3.15 18.67
C GLN A 222 6.53 -1.77 19.30
N ALA A 223 5.65 -0.97 18.70
CA ALA A 223 5.21 0.32 19.23
C ALA A 223 4.21 0.17 20.39
N LEU A 224 3.36 -0.87 20.37
CA LEU A 224 2.27 -1.06 21.34
C LEU A 224 2.72 -1.08 22.80
N PRO A 225 3.84 -1.72 23.20
CA PRO A 225 4.33 -1.64 24.58
C PRO A 225 4.62 -0.21 25.03
N PHE A 226 5.22 0.62 24.17
CA PHE A 226 5.47 2.03 24.50
C PHE A 226 4.18 2.81 24.61
N LEU A 227 3.23 2.59 23.69
CA LEU A 227 1.92 3.24 23.74
C LEU A 227 1.15 2.83 25.01
N GLY A 228 1.23 1.56 25.42
CA GLY A 228 0.58 1.06 26.64
C GLY A 228 1.14 1.65 27.93
N MET A 229 2.41 2.08 27.94
CA MET A 229 2.98 2.85 29.04
C MET A 229 2.40 4.28 29.12
N LEU A 230 1.91 4.81 28.01
CA LEU A 230 1.35 6.16 27.92
C LEU A 230 -0.17 6.19 28.15
N ASP A 231 -0.86 5.16 27.66
CA ASP A 231 -2.30 5.02 27.74
C ASP A 231 -2.68 3.56 27.99
N SER A 232 -3.17 3.26 29.19
CA SER A 232 -3.60 1.93 29.58
C SER A 232 -4.95 1.53 28.98
N SER A 233 -5.65 2.44 28.29
CA SER A 233 -6.95 2.18 27.65
C SER A 233 -6.85 1.63 26.23
N LEU A 234 -5.65 1.34 25.73
CA LEU A 234 -5.46 0.82 24.38
C LEU A 234 -6.26 -0.47 24.14
N PRO A 235 -7.01 -0.55 23.04
CA PRO A 235 -7.96 -1.64 22.81
C PRO A 235 -7.30 -2.98 22.47
N SER A 236 -6.03 -2.97 22.03
CA SER A 236 -5.28 -4.18 21.75
C SER A 236 -3.81 -4.04 22.11
N THR A 237 -3.22 -5.12 22.60
CA THR A 237 -1.79 -5.25 22.88
C THR A 237 -1.02 -5.96 21.77
N HIS A 238 -1.73 -6.46 20.74
CA HIS A 238 -1.13 -7.13 19.58
C HIS A 238 -2.07 -7.10 18.36
N ILE A 239 -1.51 -7.03 17.16
CA ILE A 239 -2.25 -7.08 15.88
C ILE A 239 -1.67 -8.21 15.01
N PRO A 240 -2.50 -9.01 14.31
CA PRO A 240 -2.01 -10.05 13.42
C PRO A 240 -1.07 -9.52 12.34
N GLU A 241 0.03 -10.24 12.10
CA GLU A 241 1.03 -9.94 11.07
C GLU A 241 1.22 -11.14 10.14
N ALA A 242 1.41 -10.87 8.85
CA ALA A 242 1.76 -11.89 7.88
C ALA A 242 3.28 -12.04 7.79
N TRP A 243 3.76 -13.27 7.73
CA TRP A 243 5.17 -13.59 7.60
C TRP A 243 5.52 -13.80 6.13
N ILE A 244 6.60 -13.18 5.67
CA ILE A 244 7.09 -13.30 4.30
C ILE A 244 8.54 -13.78 4.31
N ALA A 245 8.84 -14.75 3.44
CA ALA A 245 10.20 -15.21 3.18
C ALA A 245 10.51 -14.98 1.70
N THR A 246 11.61 -14.28 1.43
CA THR A 246 12.08 -14.00 0.06
C THR A 246 13.21 -14.96 -0.27
N VAL A 247 13.02 -15.78 -1.30
CA VAL A 247 14.05 -16.68 -1.84
C VAL A 247 14.63 -16.04 -3.10
N VAL A 248 15.92 -15.73 -3.05
CA VAL A 248 16.67 -15.19 -4.19
C VAL A 248 17.55 -16.33 -4.73
N PHE A 249 17.42 -16.61 -6.03
CA PHE A 249 18.21 -17.60 -6.74
C PHE A 249 19.38 -16.95 -7.47
#